data_AF-A0A2T0RS45-F1
#
_entry.id   AF-A0A2T0RS45-F1
#
_cell.length_a   1.000
_cell.length_b   1.000
_cell.length_c   1.000
_cell.angle_alpha   90.00
_cell.angle_beta   90.00
_cell.angle_gamma   90.00
#
_symmetry.space_group_name_H-M   'P 1'
#
loop_
_entity.id
_entity.type
_entity.pdbx_description
1 polymer ?
#
loop_
_entity_poly.entity_id
_entity_poly.type
_entity_poly.pdbx_seq_one_letter_code
_entity_poly.pdbx_strand_id
1 'polypeptide(L)'
;MSVDERSPAEAFPQALVAAVSCNDAHSFSKPNRTAIELVPGLGVRGDVHAGVTVRHRSRVAVDPAQPNLRQVHLIHAELHEEVRGTGYEVPPGGLGENVTTSGVDLLALPCGTILRFGPPVSTRPAGIPSSEAGTDTAVSANPGAAASPSPSSGAAASPSPSSGAAASPSSPSGAAANPPSPSGAAANPSPPSGPGPDQAGAGSALAVSSGLGAVSSSIASADAPVFAHLGVGMADGSGLGGGGGPLDVVGAAQRASLDGPTAEAVAVLAAVVEAEAASGAVADGRPAVVITGLRNPCQQINRFRPGLLKEVLGKDPDGRIVRRAGVMGVVLRGGTVRPGDSITVELPAVVPHRALDRV
;
A
#
# COMPACT_ATOMS: atom_id res chain seq x y z
N MET A 1 -14.15 0.31 -31.97
CA MET A 1 -14.71 1.13 -30.89
C MET A 1 -13.53 1.57 -30.05
N SER A 2 -13.23 2.86 -30.08
CA SER A 2 -12.00 3.46 -29.61
C SER A 2 -11.88 3.35 -28.09
N VAL A 3 -10.72 2.89 -27.62
CA VAL A 3 -10.31 3.03 -26.23
C VAL A 3 -10.13 4.51 -25.94
N ASP A 4 -10.81 4.95 -24.90
CA ASP A 4 -10.97 6.31 -24.42
C ASP A 4 -9.61 6.94 -24.08
N GLU A 5 -9.15 7.93 -24.87
CA GLU A 5 -7.96 8.75 -24.61
C GLU A 5 -8.24 9.80 -23.51
N ARG A 6 -8.81 9.38 -22.38
CA ARG A 6 -8.84 10.24 -21.18
C ARG A 6 -7.48 10.21 -20.52
N SER A 7 -6.99 11.38 -20.11
CA SER A 7 -5.72 11.43 -19.39
C SER A 7 -5.82 10.58 -18.11
N PRO A 8 -4.74 9.92 -17.63
CA PRO A 8 -4.78 9.08 -16.43
C PRO A 8 -5.35 9.79 -15.18
N ALA A 9 -5.22 11.13 -15.12
CA ALA A 9 -5.77 11.96 -14.06
C ALA A 9 -7.31 12.06 -14.08
N GLU A 10 -7.96 11.87 -15.24
CA GLU A 10 -9.43 11.93 -15.39
C GLU A 10 -10.12 10.60 -15.07
N ALA A 11 -9.40 9.49 -14.97
CA ALA A 11 -9.96 8.18 -14.64
C ALA A 11 -10.33 8.04 -13.14
N PHE A 12 -9.65 8.81 -12.25
CA PHE A 12 -9.84 8.74 -10.81
C PHE A 12 -9.96 10.13 -10.14
N PRO A 13 -10.96 10.95 -10.51
CA PRO A 13 -11.08 12.33 -10.03
C PRO A 13 -11.39 12.46 -8.52
N GLN A 14 -11.62 11.33 -7.83
CA GLN A 14 -11.93 11.26 -6.40
C GLN A 14 -10.92 10.44 -5.61
N ALA A 15 -9.78 10.05 -6.21
CA ALA A 15 -8.78 9.27 -5.48
C ALA A 15 -8.12 10.11 -4.38
N LEU A 16 -8.22 9.63 -3.14
CA LEU A 16 -7.81 10.35 -1.94
C LEU A 16 -7.11 9.42 -0.95
N VAL A 17 -6.28 10.00 -0.09
CA VAL A 17 -5.75 9.35 1.10
C VAL A 17 -6.80 9.43 2.22
N ALA A 18 -7.46 8.33 2.53
CA ALA A 18 -8.43 8.27 3.62
C ALA A 18 -7.76 8.29 5.01
N ALA A 19 -6.63 7.61 5.14
CA ALA A 19 -5.84 7.58 6.37
C ALA A 19 -4.37 7.25 6.09
N VAL A 20 -3.51 7.62 7.04
CA VAL A 20 -2.10 7.22 7.06
C VAL A 20 -1.73 6.64 8.41
N SER A 21 -0.85 5.64 8.40
CA SER A 21 -0.50 4.86 9.59
C SER A 21 0.98 4.46 9.55
N CYS A 22 1.64 4.47 10.69
CA CYS A 22 3.01 3.95 10.82
C CYS A 22 3.25 3.42 12.23
N ASN A 23 4.19 2.49 12.38
CA ASN A 23 4.63 2.03 13.68
C ASN A 23 6.13 1.71 13.71
N ASP A 24 6.78 2.12 14.79
CA ASP A 24 8.18 1.79 15.08
C ASP A 24 8.33 0.41 15.74
N ALA A 25 7.24 -0.12 16.34
CA ALA A 25 7.20 -1.46 16.90
C ALA A 25 6.76 -2.53 15.88
N HIS A 26 7.28 -3.76 16.05
CA HIS A 26 6.83 -4.95 15.31
C HIS A 26 5.44 -5.43 15.77
N SER A 27 4.40 -4.66 15.49
CA SER A 27 2.99 -5.07 15.60
C SER A 27 2.38 -5.32 14.22
N PHE A 28 1.29 -6.08 14.17
CA PHE A 28 0.57 -6.31 12.92
C PHE A 28 -0.18 -5.06 12.45
N SER A 29 -0.96 -4.44 13.32
CA SER A 29 -1.68 -3.20 13.03
C SER A 29 -0.81 -1.98 13.27
N LYS A 30 -1.03 -0.92 12.48
CA LYS A 30 -0.34 0.36 12.58
C LYS A 30 -1.32 1.43 13.06
N PRO A 31 -1.04 2.17 14.14
CA PRO A 31 -1.91 3.25 14.58
C PRO A 31 -1.92 4.39 13.56
N ASN A 32 -3.08 5.05 13.43
CA ASN A 32 -3.22 6.21 12.54
C ASN A 32 -2.35 7.38 13.02
N ARG A 33 -1.96 8.21 12.05
CA ARG A 33 -1.18 9.43 12.21
C ARG A 33 -1.85 10.58 11.49
N THR A 34 -1.50 11.80 11.88
CA THR A 34 -1.92 13.02 11.17
C THR A 34 -1.14 13.24 9.88
N ALA A 35 0.04 12.60 9.77
CA ALA A 35 0.89 12.57 8.59
C ALA A 35 1.88 11.41 8.68
N ILE A 36 2.39 10.96 7.54
CA ILE A 36 3.58 10.12 7.43
C ILE A 36 4.60 10.77 6.51
N GLU A 37 5.88 10.47 6.71
CA GLU A 37 6.96 10.99 5.88
C GLU A 37 7.53 9.86 5.02
N LEU A 38 7.42 9.99 3.69
CA LEU A 38 8.02 9.07 2.74
C LEU A 38 9.50 9.40 2.54
N VAL A 39 10.33 8.38 2.52
CA VAL A 39 11.78 8.49 2.32
C VAL A 39 12.19 7.65 1.11
N PRO A 40 12.77 8.26 0.05
CA PRO A 40 13.12 7.57 -1.19
C PRO A 40 13.94 6.31 -0.95
N GLY A 41 13.54 5.20 -1.59
CA GLY A 41 14.24 3.92 -1.45
C GLY A 41 14.30 3.32 -0.05
N LEU A 42 13.62 3.91 0.95
CA LEU A 42 13.60 3.42 2.33
C LEU A 42 12.19 3.12 2.81
N GLY A 43 11.16 3.85 2.37
CA GLY A 43 9.77 3.65 2.82
C GLY A 43 9.31 4.74 3.77
N VAL A 44 8.50 4.37 4.76
CA VAL A 44 7.94 5.34 5.71
C VAL A 44 8.91 5.58 6.86
N ARG A 45 9.25 6.85 7.14
CA ARG A 45 10.12 7.23 8.26
C ARG A 45 9.56 6.72 9.59
N GLY A 46 10.40 6.04 10.37
CA GLY A 46 10.01 5.47 11.65
C GLY A 46 9.18 4.18 11.54
N ASP A 47 8.95 3.65 10.34
CA ASP A 47 8.33 2.34 10.18
C ASP A 47 9.37 1.22 10.29
N VAL A 48 9.04 0.19 11.06
CA VAL A 48 9.95 -0.94 11.31
C VAL A 48 10.32 -1.74 10.04
N HIS A 49 9.56 -1.59 8.97
CA HIS A 49 9.83 -2.25 7.68
C HIS A 49 10.65 -1.39 6.71
N ALA A 50 11.07 -0.19 7.14
CA ALA A 50 11.84 0.70 6.30
C ALA A 50 13.26 0.17 6.04
N GLY A 51 13.73 0.32 4.80
CA GLY A 51 15.08 -0.04 4.37
C GLY A 51 15.16 -0.43 2.91
N VAL A 52 16.39 -0.45 2.40
CA VAL A 52 16.73 -0.88 1.03
C VAL A 52 16.51 -2.38 0.84
N THR A 53 16.84 -3.20 1.83
CA THR A 53 16.64 -4.65 1.84
C THR A 53 15.54 -5.08 2.78
N VAL A 54 14.98 -6.27 2.55
CA VAL A 54 13.89 -6.81 3.35
C VAL A 54 14.29 -6.93 4.82
N ARG A 55 13.49 -6.35 5.71
CA ARG A 55 13.68 -6.45 7.18
C ARG A 55 12.88 -7.58 7.82
N HIS A 56 12.00 -8.26 7.06
CA HIS A 56 11.14 -9.30 7.61
C HIS A 56 11.95 -10.56 7.93
N ARG A 57 11.98 -10.94 9.22
CA ARG A 57 12.76 -12.07 9.76
C ARG A 57 12.74 -13.35 8.92
N SER A 58 11.58 -13.71 8.34
CA SER A 58 11.45 -14.94 7.56
C SER A 58 12.15 -14.88 6.20
N ARG A 59 12.21 -13.69 5.57
CA ARG A 59 12.87 -13.49 4.28
C ARG A 59 14.36 -13.21 4.47
N VAL A 60 14.73 -12.51 5.54
CA VAL A 60 16.13 -12.37 5.99
C VAL A 60 16.77 -13.75 6.21
N ALA A 61 16.01 -14.71 6.75
CA ALA A 61 16.48 -16.08 6.92
C ALA A 61 16.65 -16.84 5.59
N VAL A 62 16.00 -16.41 4.51
CA VAL A 62 16.15 -16.99 3.16
C VAL A 62 17.32 -16.32 2.43
N ASP A 63 17.28 -15.00 2.33
CA ASP A 63 18.34 -14.19 1.76
C ASP A 63 18.23 -12.72 2.28
N PRO A 64 19.16 -12.26 3.13
CA PRO A 64 19.15 -10.89 3.66
C PRO A 64 19.46 -9.82 2.61
N ALA A 65 19.96 -10.20 1.42
CA ALA A 65 20.25 -9.28 0.33
C ALA A 65 19.00 -8.91 -0.48
N GLN A 66 17.86 -9.58 -0.27
CA GLN A 66 16.64 -9.32 -1.05
C GLN A 66 16.21 -7.84 -0.99
N PRO A 67 15.85 -7.26 -2.13
CA PRO A 67 15.40 -5.87 -2.21
C PRO A 67 14.06 -5.71 -1.49
N ASN A 68 13.87 -4.57 -0.83
CA ASN A 68 12.60 -4.24 -0.21
C ASN A 68 11.64 -3.63 -1.23
N LEU A 69 10.84 -4.47 -1.91
CA LEU A 69 9.75 -4.00 -2.77
C LEU A 69 8.48 -3.61 -1.99
N ARG A 70 8.54 -3.65 -0.66
CA ARG A 70 7.40 -3.57 0.26
C ARG A 70 7.54 -2.41 1.24
N GLN A 71 8.16 -1.34 0.78
CA GLN A 71 8.47 -0.15 1.57
C GLN A 71 7.23 0.59 2.03
N VAL A 72 6.22 0.64 1.16
CA VAL A 72 4.92 1.22 1.44
C VAL A 72 3.85 0.20 1.15
N HIS A 73 2.90 0.17 2.06
CA HIS A 73 1.85 -0.81 2.14
C HIS A 73 0.54 -0.04 1.92
N LEU A 74 -0.21 -0.30 0.84
CA LEU A 74 -1.46 0.41 0.54
C LEU A 74 -2.67 -0.53 0.53
N ILE A 75 -3.81 -0.10 1.06
CA ILE A 75 -5.10 -0.82 1.03
C ILE A 75 -6.21 0.20 0.74
N HIS A 76 -7.21 -0.19 -0.04
CA HIS A 76 -8.37 0.64 -0.36
C HIS A 76 -9.43 0.53 0.74
N ALA A 77 -10.01 1.67 1.15
CA ALA A 77 -11.00 1.78 2.23
C ALA A 77 -12.25 0.95 1.96
N GLU A 78 -12.57 0.74 0.68
CA GLU A 78 -13.67 -0.08 0.20
C GLU A 78 -13.51 -1.53 0.69
N LEU A 79 -12.29 -2.06 0.83
CA LEU A 79 -12.06 -3.38 1.44
C LEU A 79 -12.51 -3.40 2.90
N HIS A 80 -12.21 -2.34 3.65
CA HIS A 80 -12.59 -2.26 5.07
C HIS A 80 -14.10 -2.21 5.22
N GLU A 81 -14.77 -1.46 4.34
CA GLU A 81 -16.23 -1.39 4.31
C GLU A 81 -16.86 -2.74 3.98
N GLU A 82 -16.33 -3.46 2.99
CA GLU A 82 -16.81 -4.78 2.62
C GLU A 82 -16.64 -5.81 3.76
N VAL A 83 -15.46 -5.88 4.39
CA VAL A 83 -15.25 -6.83 5.50
C VAL A 83 -16.04 -6.41 6.76
N ARG A 84 -16.32 -5.12 6.92
CA ARG A 84 -17.27 -4.63 7.94
C ARG A 84 -18.68 -5.14 7.65
N GLY A 85 -19.09 -5.14 6.39
CA GLY A 85 -20.35 -5.75 5.94
C GLY A 85 -20.47 -7.24 6.25
N THR A 86 -19.35 -7.96 6.34
CA THR A 86 -19.30 -9.38 6.76
C THR A 86 -19.07 -9.59 8.26
N GLY A 87 -19.12 -8.51 9.06
CA GLY A 87 -19.08 -8.55 10.52
C GLY A 87 -17.71 -8.33 11.15
N TYR A 88 -16.69 -7.94 10.37
CA TYR A 88 -15.35 -7.66 10.89
C TYR A 88 -15.09 -6.16 11.04
N GLU A 89 -14.89 -5.71 12.28
CA GLU A 89 -14.40 -4.35 12.53
C GLU A 89 -12.89 -4.26 12.33
N VAL A 90 -12.50 -3.58 11.26
CA VAL A 90 -11.12 -3.34 10.86
C VAL A 90 -10.93 -1.84 10.64
N PRO A 91 -10.25 -1.11 11.54
CA PRO A 91 -9.95 0.30 11.32
C PRO A 91 -8.85 0.46 10.25
N PRO A 92 -8.72 1.65 9.63
CA PRO A 92 -7.52 1.99 8.87
C PRO A 92 -6.23 1.74 9.68
N GLY A 93 -5.19 1.26 9.01
CA GLY A 93 -3.97 0.70 9.59
C GLY A 93 -4.13 -0.69 10.21
N GLY A 94 -5.36 -1.20 10.35
CA GLY A 94 -5.69 -2.45 11.03
C GLY A 94 -5.07 -3.68 10.38
N LEU A 95 -4.91 -3.67 9.06
CA LEU A 95 -4.28 -4.73 8.27
C LEU A 95 -2.80 -4.47 7.98
N GLY A 96 -2.19 -3.52 8.72
CA GLY A 96 -0.78 -3.18 8.63
C GLY A 96 -0.43 -2.38 7.38
N GLU A 97 -1.40 -1.70 6.78
CA GLU A 97 -1.18 -0.69 5.76
C GLU A 97 -0.61 0.61 6.32
N ASN A 98 0.17 1.29 5.48
CA ASN A 98 0.66 2.63 5.73
C ASN A 98 -0.26 3.70 5.16
N VAL A 99 -0.90 3.42 4.03
CA VAL A 99 -1.83 4.35 3.37
C VAL A 99 -3.12 3.61 3.10
N THR A 100 -4.22 4.14 3.63
CA THR A 100 -5.56 3.73 3.23
C THR A 100 -6.04 4.70 2.15
N THR A 101 -6.33 4.19 0.95
CA THR A 101 -6.82 4.99 -0.19
C THR A 101 -8.34 4.92 -0.28
N SER A 102 -8.98 5.83 -0.99
CA SER A 102 -10.39 5.76 -1.38
C SER A 102 -10.57 6.28 -2.80
N GLY A 103 -11.55 5.77 -3.54
CA GLY A 103 -11.86 6.25 -4.90
C GLY A 103 -10.86 5.79 -5.96
N VAL A 104 -10.09 4.73 -5.67
CA VAL A 104 -9.12 4.12 -6.60
C VAL A 104 -9.11 2.60 -6.45
N ASP A 105 -9.30 1.89 -7.56
CA ASP A 105 -9.18 0.43 -7.60
C ASP A 105 -7.69 0.05 -7.71
N LEU A 106 -7.03 -0.05 -6.55
CA LEU A 106 -5.62 -0.40 -6.47
C LEU A 106 -5.29 -1.77 -7.09
N LEU A 107 -6.22 -2.72 -7.08
CA LEU A 107 -5.96 -4.10 -7.51
C LEU A 107 -6.01 -4.25 -9.03
N ALA A 108 -6.74 -3.36 -9.71
CA ALA A 108 -6.79 -3.29 -11.17
C ALA A 108 -5.62 -2.49 -11.79
N LEU A 109 -4.84 -1.76 -10.97
CA LEU A 109 -3.69 -1.00 -11.47
C LEU A 109 -2.57 -1.95 -11.91
N PRO A 110 -1.84 -1.63 -12.99
CA PRO A 110 -0.70 -2.42 -13.41
C PRO A 110 0.52 -2.23 -12.52
N CYS A 111 1.43 -3.21 -12.56
CA CYS A 111 2.76 -3.07 -11.97
C CYS A 111 3.50 -1.91 -12.65
N GLY A 112 4.17 -1.08 -11.85
CA GLY A 112 4.86 0.12 -12.31
C GLY A 112 4.01 1.40 -12.29
N THR A 113 2.72 1.33 -11.95
CA THR A 113 1.90 2.53 -11.77
C THR A 113 2.49 3.43 -10.69
N ILE A 114 2.60 4.72 -10.97
CA ILE A 114 3.05 5.73 -10.01
C ILE A 114 1.82 6.37 -9.38
N LEU A 115 1.80 6.41 -8.05
CA LEU A 115 0.85 7.18 -7.25
C LEU A 115 1.55 8.43 -6.73
N ARG A 116 1.08 9.60 -7.15
CA ARG A 116 1.56 10.89 -6.62
C ARG A 116 0.56 11.46 -5.63
N PHE A 117 1.07 11.89 -4.48
CA PHE A 117 0.27 12.45 -3.39
C PHE A 117 0.40 13.97 -3.41
N GLY A 118 -0.71 14.68 -3.42
CA GLY A 118 -0.72 16.13 -3.42
C GLY A 118 -1.78 16.70 -2.49
N PRO A 119 -1.75 18.02 -2.25
CA PRO A 119 -2.81 18.68 -1.51
C PRO A 119 -4.17 18.40 -2.18
N PRO A 120 -5.27 18.46 -1.41
CA PRO A 120 -6.61 18.22 -1.94
C PRO A 120 -6.87 19.10 -3.17
N VAL A 121 -7.23 18.49 -4.29
CA VAL A 121 -7.66 19.22 -5.48
C VAL A 121 -9.09 19.69 -5.23
N SER A 122 -9.31 21.01 -5.20
CA SER A 122 -10.69 21.55 -5.17
C SER A 122 -11.41 21.16 -6.45
N THR A 123 -12.23 20.12 -6.39
CA THR A 123 -13.23 19.86 -7.42
C THR A 123 -14.33 20.91 -7.25
N ARG A 124 -14.25 22.01 -8.00
CA ARG A 124 -15.42 22.87 -8.17
C ARG A 124 -16.50 22.00 -8.81
N PRO A 125 -17.70 21.83 -8.21
CA PRO A 125 -18.77 21.12 -8.89
C PRO A 125 -19.00 21.83 -10.24
N ALA A 126 -18.91 21.07 -11.33
CA ALA A 126 -19.22 21.54 -12.67
C ALA A 126 -20.56 22.27 -12.58
N GLY A 127 -20.55 23.56 -12.91
CA GLY A 127 -21.70 24.43 -12.72
C GLY A 127 -22.94 23.78 -13.35
N ILE A 128 -24.01 23.68 -12.58
CA ILE A 128 -25.34 23.38 -13.12
C ILE A 128 -25.56 24.42 -14.23
N PRO A 129 -25.75 24.03 -15.51
CA PRO A 129 -26.09 24.99 -16.53
C PRO A 129 -27.41 25.62 -16.10
N SER A 130 -27.36 26.91 -15.78
CA SER A 130 -28.56 27.69 -15.49
C SER A 130 -29.40 27.66 -16.75
N SER A 131 -30.58 27.05 -16.68
CA SER A 131 -31.54 27.08 -17.77
C SER A 131 -31.97 28.53 -17.97
N GLU A 132 -31.45 29.18 -19.01
CA GLU A 132 -32.03 30.42 -19.51
C GLU A 132 -33.40 30.10 -20.09
N ALA A 133 -34.44 30.43 -19.33
CA ALA A 133 -35.80 30.54 -19.83
C ALA A 133 -36.18 32.03 -19.84
N GLY A 134 -36.06 32.65 -21.02
CA GLY A 134 -37.11 33.43 -21.65
C GLY A 134 -37.61 34.75 -21.03
N THR A 135 -37.40 35.80 -21.83
CA THR A 135 -38.34 36.88 -22.22
C THR A 135 -38.35 38.24 -21.50
N ASP A 136 -38.12 39.25 -22.34
CA ASP A 136 -38.37 40.69 -22.24
C ASP A 136 -39.54 41.13 -21.34
N THR A 137 -39.41 42.25 -20.62
CA THR A 137 -39.77 43.62 -21.09
C THR A 137 -39.59 44.64 -19.95
N ALA A 138 -39.06 45.82 -20.28
CA ALA A 138 -38.77 46.94 -19.37
C ALA A 138 -40.01 47.71 -18.88
N VAL A 139 -39.97 48.29 -17.66
CA VAL A 139 -40.52 49.65 -17.36
C VAL A 139 -39.76 50.31 -16.19
N SER A 140 -39.43 51.58 -16.42
CA SER A 140 -38.89 52.65 -15.57
C SER A 140 -39.58 52.91 -14.22
N ALA A 141 -38.78 53.26 -13.18
CA ALA A 141 -38.84 54.54 -12.44
C ALA A 141 -38.36 54.42 -10.97
N ASN A 142 -37.33 55.20 -10.63
CA ASN A 142 -36.96 55.63 -9.27
C ASN A 142 -37.91 56.79 -8.86
N PRO A 143 -38.23 57.07 -7.57
CA PRO A 143 -37.25 57.64 -6.63
C PRO A 143 -37.45 57.31 -5.12
N GLY A 144 -36.43 57.58 -4.29
CA GLY A 144 -36.66 58.22 -2.98
C GLY A 144 -36.24 57.47 -1.70
N ALA A 145 -35.03 57.78 -1.22
CA ALA A 145 -34.62 58.14 0.15
C ALA A 145 -35.32 57.57 1.42
N ALA A 146 -34.51 56.98 2.33
CA ALA A 146 -34.41 57.30 3.78
C ALA A 146 -33.60 56.17 4.48
N ALA A 147 -32.35 56.38 4.89
CA ALA A 147 -31.91 56.98 6.16
C ALA A 147 -32.27 56.15 7.41
N SER A 148 -31.24 55.57 8.04
CA SER A 148 -31.22 55.10 9.43
C SER A 148 -31.54 56.25 10.42
N PRO A 149 -31.96 55.96 11.66
CA PRO A 149 -30.95 55.96 12.74
C PRO A 149 -31.21 55.01 13.94
N SER A 150 -30.14 54.59 14.60
CA SER A 150 -30.09 54.36 16.06
C SER A 150 -29.68 55.69 16.73
N PRO A 151 -30.00 56.00 18.03
CA PRO A 151 -29.22 55.45 19.16
C PRO A 151 -29.95 55.48 20.54
N SER A 152 -29.15 55.35 21.61
CA SER A 152 -29.37 55.65 23.05
C SER A 152 -29.71 54.42 23.91
N SER A 153 -28.77 53.88 24.71
CA SER A 153 -28.05 54.38 25.90
C SER A 153 -28.80 54.08 27.21
N GLY A 154 -28.16 53.30 28.07
CA GLY A 154 -28.59 53.07 29.45
C GLY A 154 -27.44 52.46 30.26
N ALA A 155 -26.69 53.32 30.94
CA ALA A 155 -25.69 52.95 31.93
C ALA A 155 -26.36 52.55 33.25
N ALA A 156 -25.75 51.62 34.01
CA ALA A 156 -25.46 51.80 35.45
C ALA A 156 -24.87 50.54 36.11
N ALA A 157 -23.75 50.79 36.81
CA ALA A 157 -23.41 50.34 38.16
C ALA A 157 -23.18 48.84 38.49
N SER A 158 -21.93 48.57 38.91
CA SER A 158 -21.55 47.50 39.85
C SER A 158 -22.16 47.74 41.24
N PRO A 159 -22.24 46.70 42.11
CA PRO A 159 -21.10 46.37 42.99
C PRO A 159 -20.92 44.87 43.31
N SER A 160 -19.73 44.48 43.76
CA SER A 160 -19.44 43.21 44.46
C SER A 160 -20.00 43.23 45.90
N PRO A 161 -20.21 42.08 46.60
CA PRO A 161 -19.11 41.45 47.34
C PRO A 161 -19.19 39.91 47.62
N SER A 162 -18.04 39.35 48.05
CA SER A 162 -17.79 38.32 49.10
C SER A 162 -18.39 36.89 49.07
N SER A 163 -17.45 35.92 49.01
CA SER A 163 -17.28 34.69 49.83
C SER A 163 -18.45 33.81 50.28
N GLY A 164 -18.36 32.51 49.98
CA GLY A 164 -19.05 31.42 50.68
C GLY A 164 -18.64 30.03 50.16
N ALA A 165 -18.22 29.15 51.07
CA ALA A 165 -17.69 27.81 50.82
C ALA A 165 -18.76 26.70 50.79
N ALA A 166 -18.31 25.45 50.59
CA ALA A 166 -18.99 24.15 50.67
C ALA A 166 -19.64 23.69 49.35
N ALA A 167 -19.56 22.43 48.87
CA ALA A 167 -19.05 21.17 49.38
C ALA A 167 -18.80 20.20 48.20
N SER A 168 -17.94 19.19 48.42
CA SER A 168 -17.73 18.03 47.54
C SER A 168 -19.01 17.22 47.30
N PRO A 169 -19.01 16.37 46.26
CA PRO A 169 -19.25 14.97 46.54
C PRO A 169 -18.20 14.02 45.94
N SER A 170 -18.06 12.93 46.68
CA SER A 170 -17.23 11.75 46.59
C SER A 170 -17.39 10.90 45.32
N SER A 171 -16.35 10.10 45.06
CA SER A 171 -16.06 9.13 43.98
C SER A 171 -17.12 8.03 43.71
N PRO A 172 -16.94 7.19 42.68
CA PRO A 172 -16.06 6.00 42.76
C PRO A 172 -15.21 5.79 41.50
N SER A 173 -13.89 5.51 41.58
CA SER A 173 -13.28 4.20 41.85
C SER A 173 -13.97 3.04 41.13
N GLY A 174 -13.49 2.73 39.92
CA GLY A 174 -13.87 1.56 39.13
C GLY A 174 -12.65 0.97 38.46
N ALA A 175 -11.87 0.21 39.24
CA ALA A 175 -10.80 -0.64 38.75
C ALA A 175 -11.42 -1.79 37.93
N ALA A 176 -11.20 -1.80 36.62
CA ALA A 176 -11.47 -2.99 35.80
C ALA A 176 -10.29 -3.96 35.99
N ALA A 177 -10.51 -4.95 36.84
CA ALA A 177 -9.62 -6.07 37.04
C ALA A 177 -9.47 -6.89 35.73
N ASN A 178 -8.23 -7.20 35.37
CA ASN A 178 -7.90 -8.17 34.34
C ASN A 178 -8.43 -9.56 34.74
N PRO A 179 -9.05 -10.34 33.84
CA PRO A 179 -9.37 -11.73 34.12
C PRO A 179 -8.08 -12.56 34.24
N PRO A 180 -8.03 -13.56 35.15
CA PRO A 180 -6.84 -14.36 35.37
C PRO A 180 -6.56 -15.29 34.19
N SER A 181 -5.27 -15.47 33.90
CA SER A 181 -4.76 -16.47 32.96
C SER A 181 -5.09 -17.88 33.43
N PRO A 182 -5.60 -18.79 32.58
CA PRO A 182 -5.57 -20.20 32.90
C PRO A 182 -4.17 -20.75 32.64
N SER A 183 -3.42 -20.98 33.73
CA SER A 183 -2.31 -21.94 33.74
C SER A 183 -2.90 -23.35 33.59
N GLY A 184 -2.63 -23.99 32.46
CA GLY A 184 -2.95 -25.39 32.23
C GLY A 184 -1.92 -26.00 31.31
N ALA A 185 -0.91 -26.64 31.89
CA ALA A 185 0.01 -27.50 31.17
C ALA A 185 -0.78 -28.71 30.63
N ALA A 186 -0.92 -28.79 29.31
CA ALA A 186 -1.36 -30.00 28.62
C ALA A 186 -0.27 -30.39 27.63
N ALA A 187 0.30 -31.57 27.84
CA ALA A 187 1.31 -32.17 26.99
C ALA A 187 0.76 -32.41 25.57
N ASN A 188 1.59 -32.13 24.56
CA ASN A 188 1.32 -32.47 23.17
C ASN A 188 1.30 -34.00 22.98
N PRO A 189 0.24 -34.60 22.39
CA PRO A 189 0.36 -35.94 21.83
C PRO A 189 1.06 -35.89 20.47
N SER A 190 2.04 -36.78 20.30
CA SER A 190 2.75 -37.05 19.04
C SER A 190 1.79 -37.50 17.92
N PRO A 191 2.12 -37.26 16.63
CA PRO A 191 1.32 -37.74 15.51
C PRO A 191 1.45 -39.27 15.33
N PRO A 192 0.39 -39.98 14.88
CA PRO A 192 0.46 -41.42 14.64
C PRO A 192 1.28 -41.75 13.38
N SER A 193 2.14 -42.76 13.52
CA SER A 193 2.84 -43.43 12.43
C SER A 193 1.85 -44.19 11.54
N GLY A 194 1.88 -43.92 10.24
CA GLY A 194 1.19 -44.72 9.23
C GLY A 194 1.93 -46.03 8.91
N PRO A 195 1.23 -47.05 8.38
CA PRO A 195 1.72 -48.42 8.30
C PRO A 195 2.75 -48.62 7.18
N GLY A 196 3.74 -49.48 7.45
CA GLY A 196 4.76 -49.90 6.50
C GLY A 196 4.20 -50.78 5.38
N PRO A 197 4.93 -50.91 4.25
CA PRO A 197 4.55 -51.81 3.18
C PRO A 197 5.00 -53.24 3.50
N ASP A 198 4.02 -54.14 3.54
CA ASP A 198 4.23 -55.59 3.51
C ASP A 198 4.75 -56.04 2.14
N GLN A 199 5.59 -57.07 2.21
CA GLN A 199 6.22 -57.72 1.10
C GLN A 199 5.30 -58.70 0.35
N ALA A 200 5.43 -58.69 -0.98
CA ALA A 200 5.34 -59.85 -1.86
C ALA A 200 6.18 -59.49 -3.11
N GLY A 201 7.10 -60.27 -3.64
CA GLY A 201 7.32 -61.71 -3.58
C GLY A 201 7.67 -62.17 -5.01
N ALA A 202 8.97 -62.28 -5.28
CA ALA A 202 9.69 -63.07 -6.30
C ALA A 202 9.14 -63.26 -7.74
N GLY A 203 9.99 -62.94 -8.72
CA GLY A 203 9.90 -63.42 -10.11
C GLY A 203 11.21 -63.21 -10.87
N SER A 204 11.96 -64.29 -11.08
CA SER A 204 13.27 -64.39 -11.75
C SER A 204 13.20 -64.15 -13.27
N ALA A 205 14.23 -63.54 -13.88
CA ALA A 205 14.87 -64.03 -15.12
C ALA A 205 15.95 -63.09 -15.69
N LEU A 206 17.16 -63.66 -15.83
CA LEU A 206 18.08 -63.64 -16.99
C LEU A 206 18.72 -62.34 -17.48
N ALA A 207 20.07 -62.38 -17.43
CA ALA A 207 20.99 -61.52 -18.14
C ALA A 207 20.97 -61.78 -19.66
N VAL A 208 21.06 -60.72 -20.47
CA VAL A 208 21.69 -60.76 -21.79
C VAL A 208 22.37 -59.42 -22.07
N SER A 209 23.67 -59.48 -22.31
CA SER A 209 24.49 -58.41 -22.86
C SER A 209 24.23 -58.26 -24.37
N SER A 210 24.15 -57.03 -24.89
CA SER A 210 24.51 -56.67 -26.27
C SER A 210 24.59 -55.15 -26.40
N GLY A 211 25.67 -54.67 -27.00
CA GLY A 211 25.94 -53.24 -27.19
C GLY A 211 25.39 -52.65 -28.49
N LEU A 212 25.93 -51.45 -28.77
CA LEU A 212 25.82 -50.59 -29.95
C LEU A 212 24.70 -49.53 -29.92
N GLY A 213 25.12 -48.28 -30.14
CA GLY A 213 24.24 -47.22 -30.63
C GLY A 213 24.41 -45.88 -29.94
N ALA A 214 25.49 -45.16 -30.24
CA ALA A 214 25.54 -43.72 -29.98
C ALA A 214 24.41 -43.02 -30.77
N VAL A 215 23.58 -42.24 -30.08
CA VAL A 215 22.78 -41.17 -30.69
C VAL A 215 22.85 -39.94 -29.79
N SER A 216 23.41 -38.88 -30.36
CA SER A 216 23.39 -37.53 -29.82
C SER A 216 21.96 -37.03 -29.63
N SER A 217 21.69 -36.46 -28.46
CA SER A 217 20.72 -35.39 -28.32
C SER A 217 21.18 -34.46 -27.20
N SER A 218 21.96 -33.47 -27.64
CA SER A 218 22.17 -32.21 -26.93
C SER A 218 20.82 -31.62 -26.57
N ILE A 219 20.50 -31.58 -25.27
CA ILE A 219 19.55 -30.63 -24.73
C ILE A 219 20.41 -29.55 -24.08
N ALA A 220 20.77 -28.56 -24.89
CA ALA A 220 21.36 -27.34 -24.42
C ALA A 220 20.41 -26.70 -23.41
N SER A 221 20.93 -26.44 -22.22
CA SER A 221 20.38 -25.51 -21.25
C SER A 221 20.20 -24.15 -21.96
N ALA A 222 18.95 -23.73 -22.12
CA ALA A 222 18.60 -22.43 -22.70
C ALA A 222 18.25 -21.44 -21.58
N ASP A 223 19.23 -20.55 -21.38
CA ASP A 223 19.18 -19.13 -21.02
C ASP A 223 18.59 -18.65 -19.69
N ALA A 224 19.54 -18.22 -18.86
CA ALA A 224 19.41 -17.27 -17.77
C ALA A 224 18.78 -15.93 -18.24
N PRO A 225 18.13 -15.17 -17.34
CA PRO A 225 17.53 -13.90 -17.70
C PRO A 225 18.58 -12.87 -18.16
N VAL A 226 18.21 -12.18 -19.23
CA VAL A 226 18.97 -11.14 -19.95
C VAL A 226 19.28 -9.97 -19.00
N PHE A 227 20.44 -10.02 -18.35
CA PHE A 227 21.12 -8.87 -17.74
C PHE A 227 22.41 -8.59 -18.52
N ALA A 228 22.28 -8.20 -19.78
CA ALA A 228 23.44 -7.83 -20.58
C ALA A 228 23.05 -6.82 -21.66
N HIS A 229 22.64 -5.61 -21.27
CA HIS A 229 22.83 -4.36 -22.04
C HIS A 229 22.31 -3.14 -21.25
N LEU A 230 22.83 -2.91 -20.03
CA LEU A 230 22.71 -1.62 -19.37
C LEU A 230 24.11 -1.23 -18.92
N GLY A 231 24.80 -0.48 -19.79
CA GLY A 231 26.10 0.11 -19.49
C GLY A 231 25.94 1.19 -18.43
N VAL A 232 25.92 0.78 -17.16
CA VAL A 232 26.16 1.69 -16.04
C VAL A 232 27.67 1.85 -15.94
N GLY A 233 28.17 2.98 -16.43
CA GLY A 233 29.57 3.35 -16.26
C GLY A 233 29.93 3.34 -14.78
N MET A 234 30.96 2.59 -14.43
CA MET A 234 31.63 2.71 -13.15
C MET A 234 32.21 4.12 -13.06
N ALA A 235 31.46 5.04 -12.45
CA ALA A 235 32.03 6.29 -11.97
C ALA A 235 32.83 5.97 -10.70
N ASP A 236 34.09 6.31 -10.79
CA ASP A 236 35.13 6.29 -9.78
C ASP A 236 34.69 6.91 -8.45
N GLY A 237 34.92 6.15 -7.38
CA GLY A 237 34.62 6.53 -6.02
C GLY A 237 35.46 7.72 -5.57
N SER A 238 34.88 8.92 -5.61
CA SER A 238 35.22 10.03 -4.73
C SER A 238 34.13 11.10 -4.73
N GLY A 239 32.98 10.77 -4.14
CA GLY A 239 31.90 11.72 -3.87
C GLY A 239 31.17 11.34 -2.60
N LEU A 240 31.46 12.02 -1.49
CA LEU A 240 30.70 11.88 -0.25
C LEU A 240 29.35 12.61 -0.41
N GLY A 241 28.24 11.87 -0.53
CA GLY A 241 26.89 12.42 -0.38
C GLY A 241 25.75 11.60 -0.99
N GLY A 242 25.00 10.85 -0.15
CA GLY A 242 23.62 10.42 -0.44
C GLY A 242 23.36 8.92 -0.56
N GLY A 243 23.55 8.13 0.50
CA GLY A 243 23.02 6.75 0.55
C GLY A 243 21.54 6.77 0.94
N GLY A 244 20.64 6.25 0.08
CA GLY A 244 19.20 6.22 0.33
C GLY A 244 18.36 6.76 -0.85
N GLY A 245 18.28 5.99 -1.93
CA GLY A 245 17.39 6.26 -3.06
C GLY A 245 16.80 5.00 -3.69
N PRO A 246 15.81 5.12 -4.58
CA PRO A 246 15.18 3.95 -5.21
C PRO A 246 16.16 3.13 -6.06
N LEU A 247 17.23 3.75 -6.58
CA LEU A 247 18.33 3.04 -7.25
C LEU A 247 19.06 2.05 -6.32
N ASP A 248 19.13 2.32 -5.02
CA ASP A 248 19.75 1.39 -4.07
C ASP A 248 18.93 0.10 -3.96
N VAL A 249 17.60 0.18 -4.11
CA VAL A 249 16.69 -0.98 -4.11
C VAL A 249 16.93 -1.83 -5.34
N VAL A 250 17.08 -1.19 -6.51
CA VAL A 250 17.44 -1.87 -7.77
C VAL A 250 18.82 -2.52 -7.65
N GLY A 251 19.80 -1.81 -7.09
CA GLY A 251 21.14 -2.34 -6.85
C GLY A 251 21.14 -3.54 -5.89
N ALA A 252 20.30 -3.52 -4.84
CA ALA A 252 20.12 -4.66 -3.95
C ALA A 252 19.56 -5.89 -4.68
N ALA A 253 18.60 -5.67 -5.59
CA ALA A 253 18.02 -6.74 -6.39
C ALA A 253 19.05 -7.48 -7.26
N GLN A 254 20.01 -6.77 -7.83
CA GLN A 254 21.09 -7.35 -8.65
C GLN A 254 21.99 -8.32 -7.87
N ARG A 255 22.02 -8.22 -6.54
CA ARG A 255 22.85 -9.06 -5.65
C ARG A 255 22.07 -10.21 -5.01
N ALA A 256 20.76 -10.30 -5.26
CA ALA A 256 19.88 -11.26 -4.64
C ALA A 256 19.39 -12.31 -5.64
N SER A 257 19.05 -13.50 -5.15
CA SER A 257 18.30 -14.48 -5.93
C SER A 257 16.81 -14.21 -5.79
N LEU A 258 16.12 -13.99 -6.91
CA LEU A 258 14.71 -13.59 -6.94
C LEU A 258 13.85 -14.65 -7.62
N ASP A 259 12.64 -14.85 -7.11
CA ASP A 259 11.62 -15.58 -7.88
C ASP A 259 11.17 -14.76 -9.11
N GLY A 260 10.61 -15.45 -10.11
CA GLY A 260 10.21 -14.83 -11.38
C GLY A 260 9.36 -13.57 -11.21
N PRO A 261 8.22 -13.62 -10.48
CA PRO A 261 7.39 -12.46 -10.23
C PRO A 261 8.14 -11.28 -9.59
N THR A 262 9.01 -11.57 -8.61
CA THR A 262 9.82 -10.54 -7.94
C THR A 262 10.86 -9.92 -8.87
N ALA A 263 11.53 -10.74 -9.70
CA ALA A 263 12.51 -10.26 -10.69
C ALA A 263 11.85 -9.34 -11.74
N GLU A 264 10.65 -9.70 -12.20
CA GLU A 264 9.88 -8.89 -13.15
C GLU A 264 9.44 -7.55 -12.53
N ALA A 265 9.00 -7.57 -11.27
CA ALA A 265 8.67 -6.33 -10.54
C ALA A 265 9.90 -5.41 -10.39
N VAL A 266 11.09 -5.97 -10.15
CA VAL A 266 12.35 -5.21 -10.12
C VAL A 266 12.68 -4.60 -11.49
N ALA A 267 12.50 -5.34 -12.58
CA ALA A 267 12.76 -4.83 -13.92
C ALA A 267 11.85 -3.64 -14.25
N VAL A 268 10.57 -3.72 -13.88
CA VAL A 268 9.61 -2.61 -14.02
C VAL A 268 10.03 -1.41 -13.15
N LEU A 269 10.41 -1.66 -11.88
CA LEU A 269 10.92 -0.62 -10.98
C LEU A 269 12.13 0.09 -11.58
N ALA A 270 13.11 -0.64 -12.13
CA ALA A 270 14.30 -0.07 -12.73
C ALA A 270 13.95 0.88 -13.89
N ALA A 271 13.09 0.43 -14.81
CA ALA A 271 12.64 1.25 -15.93
C ALA A 271 11.89 2.52 -15.47
N VAL A 272 11.06 2.42 -14.43
CA VAL A 272 10.35 3.59 -13.86
C VAL A 272 11.33 4.58 -13.24
N VAL A 273 12.32 4.09 -12.49
CA VAL A 273 13.33 4.95 -11.84
C VAL A 273 14.19 5.67 -12.88
N GLU A 274 14.59 4.98 -13.95
CA GLU A 274 15.30 5.58 -15.09
C GLU A 274 14.46 6.65 -15.78
N ALA A 275 13.17 6.37 -16.04
CA ALA A 275 12.25 7.33 -16.65
C ALA A 275 12.02 8.58 -15.78
N GLU A 276 11.84 8.42 -14.46
CA GLU A 276 11.72 9.55 -13.51
C GLU A 276 13.01 10.39 -13.43
N ALA A 277 14.18 9.77 -13.60
CA ALA A 277 15.45 10.49 -13.65
C ALA A 277 15.60 11.27 -14.96
N ALA A 278 15.22 10.65 -16.09
CA ALA A 278 15.35 11.22 -17.43
C ALA A 278 14.33 12.34 -17.71
N SER A 279 13.14 12.29 -17.13
CA SER A 279 12.11 13.34 -17.26
C SER A 279 12.48 14.65 -16.57
N GLY A 280 13.61 14.68 -15.84
CA GLY A 280 14.03 15.81 -15.02
C GLY A 280 13.11 15.90 -13.81
N ALA A 281 13.50 15.27 -12.70
CA ALA A 281 12.80 15.15 -11.43
C ALA A 281 12.46 16.50 -10.70
N VAL A 282 12.33 17.62 -11.43
CA VAL A 282 12.02 18.97 -10.95
C VAL A 282 10.60 19.44 -11.32
N ALA A 283 9.91 18.82 -12.29
CA ALA A 283 8.60 19.33 -12.72
C ALA A 283 7.46 19.07 -11.72
N ASP A 284 7.49 17.92 -11.02
CA ASP A 284 6.49 17.57 -9.99
C ASP A 284 7.18 17.15 -8.69
N GLY A 285 7.19 18.05 -7.71
CA GLY A 285 7.83 17.84 -6.40
C GLY A 285 7.05 16.96 -5.43
N ARG A 286 5.89 16.42 -5.83
CA ARG A 286 5.01 15.65 -4.95
C ARG A 286 5.61 14.31 -4.52
N PRO A 287 5.35 13.86 -3.28
CA PRO A 287 5.68 12.50 -2.84
C PRO A 287 5.10 11.46 -3.81
N ALA A 288 5.89 10.44 -4.12
CA ALA A 288 5.53 9.45 -5.13
C ALA A 288 5.92 8.04 -4.74
N VAL A 289 5.00 7.10 -4.97
CA VAL A 289 5.20 5.67 -4.76
C VAL A 289 4.92 4.93 -6.06
N VAL A 290 5.81 4.03 -6.45
CA VAL A 290 5.55 3.08 -7.54
C VAL A 290 4.98 1.78 -6.98
N ILE A 291 3.91 1.28 -7.59
CA ILE A 291 3.30 0.00 -7.24
C ILE A 291 4.17 -1.12 -7.82
N THR A 292 4.60 -2.04 -6.96
CA THR A 292 5.50 -3.16 -7.32
C THR A 292 4.79 -4.51 -7.35
N GLY A 293 3.66 -4.66 -6.66
CA GLY A 293 2.94 -5.93 -6.64
C GLY A 293 1.81 -6.00 -5.61
N LEU A 294 1.16 -7.16 -5.57
CA LEU A 294 0.14 -7.50 -4.59
C LEU A 294 0.77 -7.80 -3.24
N ARG A 295 0.07 -7.39 -2.17
CA ARG A 295 0.37 -7.90 -0.84
C ARG A 295 0.06 -9.39 -0.78
N ASN A 296 0.79 -10.11 0.08
CA ASN A 296 0.48 -11.49 0.38
C ASN A 296 -0.23 -11.60 1.75
N PRO A 297 -1.57 -11.77 1.80
CA PRO A 297 -2.29 -12.05 3.03
C PRO A 297 -1.70 -13.25 3.76
N CYS A 298 -1.58 -13.19 5.09
CA CYS A 298 -1.00 -14.27 5.86
C CYS A 298 -1.76 -14.51 7.18
N GLN A 299 -1.34 -15.54 7.92
CA GLN A 299 -1.96 -15.94 9.18
C GLN A 299 -1.94 -14.86 10.28
N GLN A 300 -1.17 -13.79 10.14
CA GLN A 300 -1.25 -12.65 11.05
C GLN A 300 -2.64 -11.99 11.01
N ILE A 301 -3.33 -12.02 9.86
CA ILE A 301 -4.70 -11.50 9.71
C ILE A 301 -5.67 -12.28 10.60
N ASN A 302 -5.59 -13.62 10.60
CA ASN A 302 -6.42 -14.45 11.47
C ASN A 302 -6.06 -14.30 12.95
N ARG A 303 -4.79 -13.99 13.27
CA ARG A 303 -4.40 -13.65 14.65
C ARG A 303 -4.95 -12.31 15.10
N PHE A 304 -5.12 -11.36 14.19
CA PHE A 304 -5.78 -10.08 14.46
C PHE A 304 -7.29 -10.25 14.63
N ARG A 305 -7.96 -10.89 13.66
CA ARG A 305 -9.38 -11.24 13.70
C ARG A 305 -9.61 -12.64 13.13
N PRO A 306 -10.04 -13.62 13.94
CA PRO A 306 -10.25 -14.99 13.48
C PRO A 306 -11.24 -15.06 12.32
N GLY A 307 -10.86 -15.72 11.22
CA GLY A 307 -11.70 -15.90 10.05
C GLY A 307 -11.54 -14.82 8.97
N LEU A 308 -10.96 -13.66 9.29
CA LEU A 308 -10.83 -12.54 8.35
C LEU A 308 -9.95 -12.86 7.13
N LEU A 309 -8.99 -13.78 7.25
CA LEU A 309 -8.12 -14.14 6.12
C LEU A 309 -8.91 -14.64 4.91
N LYS A 310 -10.03 -15.35 5.11
CA LYS A 310 -10.84 -15.89 4.02
C LYS A 310 -11.61 -14.81 3.24
N GLU A 311 -11.82 -13.64 3.86
CA GLU A 311 -12.52 -12.51 3.23
C GLU A 311 -11.60 -11.75 2.25
N VAL A 312 -10.29 -11.78 2.52
CA VAL A 312 -9.28 -11.04 1.75
C VAL A 312 -8.40 -11.94 0.87
N LEU A 313 -8.62 -13.26 0.93
CA LEU A 313 -7.93 -14.27 0.14
C LEU A 313 -8.95 -15.28 -0.39
N GLY A 314 -9.25 -15.18 -1.69
CA GLY A 314 -10.25 -16.01 -2.36
C GLY A 314 -9.69 -16.73 -3.56
N LYS A 315 -10.60 -17.30 -4.36
CA LYS A 315 -10.31 -17.84 -5.69
C LYS A 315 -11.29 -17.26 -6.71
N ASP A 316 -10.82 -17.00 -7.91
CA ASP A 316 -11.66 -16.65 -9.05
C ASP A 316 -12.38 -17.89 -9.62
N PRO A 317 -13.29 -17.75 -10.61
CA PRO A 317 -13.99 -18.88 -11.23
C PRO A 317 -13.06 -19.93 -11.86
N ASP A 318 -11.86 -19.52 -12.25
CA ASP A 318 -10.83 -20.40 -12.84
C ASP A 318 -9.95 -21.06 -11.76
N GLY A 319 -10.24 -20.82 -10.48
CA GLY A 319 -9.53 -21.37 -9.33
C GLY A 319 -8.21 -20.66 -9.00
N ARG A 320 -7.88 -19.54 -9.66
CA ARG A 320 -6.68 -18.74 -9.36
C ARG A 320 -6.86 -17.96 -8.08
N ILE A 321 -5.77 -17.81 -7.33
CA ILE A 321 -5.78 -17.12 -6.04
C ILE A 321 -5.99 -15.62 -6.26
N VAL A 322 -7.03 -15.06 -5.62
CA VAL A 322 -7.30 -13.62 -5.60
C VAL A 322 -6.86 -13.04 -4.26
N ARG A 323 -5.90 -12.11 -4.29
CA ARG A 323 -5.38 -11.41 -3.11
C ARG A 323 -5.98 -10.02 -3.07
N ARG A 324 -6.77 -9.76 -2.03
CA ARG A 324 -7.53 -8.50 -1.92
C ARG A 324 -6.94 -7.54 -0.90
N ALA A 325 -5.97 -7.98 -0.09
CA ALA A 325 -5.37 -7.19 0.98
C ALA A 325 -4.43 -6.07 0.49
N GLY A 326 -4.71 -5.47 -0.67
CA GLY A 326 -4.03 -4.30 -1.22
C GLY A 326 -2.73 -4.58 -1.98
N VAL A 327 -1.93 -3.52 -2.12
CA VAL A 327 -0.69 -3.51 -2.91
C VAL A 327 0.54 -3.10 -2.08
N MET A 328 1.70 -3.37 -2.66
CA MET A 328 3.03 -3.01 -2.18
C MET A 328 3.64 -1.97 -3.12
N GLY A 329 4.50 -1.10 -2.57
CA GLY A 329 5.21 -0.13 -3.38
C GLY A 329 6.55 0.31 -2.81
N VAL A 330 7.32 0.96 -3.67
CA VAL A 330 8.63 1.55 -3.39
C VAL A 330 8.51 3.07 -3.48
N VAL A 331 9.16 3.79 -2.56
CA VAL A 331 9.15 5.25 -2.56
C VAL A 331 10.11 5.76 -3.64
N LEU A 332 9.56 6.41 -4.66
CA LEU A 332 10.33 7.09 -5.70
C LEU A 332 10.79 8.47 -5.21
N ARG A 333 9.84 9.25 -4.68
CA ARG A 333 10.07 10.61 -4.18
C ARG A 333 9.51 10.75 -2.77
N GLY A 334 10.30 11.38 -1.91
CA GLY A 334 9.96 11.59 -0.51
C GLY A 334 9.02 12.76 -0.28
N GLY A 335 8.66 12.94 0.99
CA GLY A 335 7.85 14.04 1.46
C GLY A 335 6.62 13.56 2.23
N THR A 336 5.86 14.53 2.70
CA THR A 336 4.78 14.29 3.65
C THR A 336 3.48 13.90 2.94
N VAL A 337 2.83 12.84 3.43
CA VAL A 337 1.50 12.41 3.02
C VAL A 337 0.53 12.52 4.19
N ARG A 338 -0.66 13.08 3.95
CA ARG A 338 -1.69 13.37 4.95
C ARG A 338 -3.03 12.77 4.54
N PRO A 339 -3.91 12.45 5.51
CA PRO A 339 -5.32 12.22 5.21
C PRO A 339 -5.91 13.44 4.47
N GLY A 340 -6.70 13.18 3.42
CA GLY A 340 -7.28 14.18 2.53
C GLY A 340 -6.45 14.50 1.29
N ASP A 341 -5.17 14.11 1.23
CA ASP A 341 -4.34 14.32 0.05
C ASP A 341 -4.95 13.63 -1.18
N SER A 342 -4.93 14.32 -2.33
CA SER A 342 -5.33 13.76 -3.61
C SER A 342 -4.27 12.80 -4.14
N ILE A 343 -4.73 11.74 -4.78
CA ILE A 343 -3.89 10.72 -5.41
C ILE A 343 -4.02 10.87 -6.93
N THR A 344 -2.93 11.24 -7.59
CA THR A 344 -2.84 11.17 -9.05
C THR A 344 -2.27 9.80 -9.43
N VAL A 345 -2.95 9.11 -10.34
CA VAL A 345 -2.53 7.80 -10.86
C VAL A 345 -1.87 7.99 -12.23
N GLU A 346 -0.64 7.55 -12.37
CA GLU A 346 0.13 7.58 -13.62
C GLU A 346 0.44 6.15 -14.04
N LEU A 347 -0.11 5.71 -15.18
CA LEU A 347 0.11 4.37 -15.70
C LEU A 347 1.53 4.25 -16.29
N PRO A 348 2.13 3.04 -16.28
CA PRO A 348 3.41 2.80 -16.92
C PRO A 348 3.35 3.21 -18.40
N ALA A 349 4.38 3.89 -18.89
CA ALA A 349 4.46 4.25 -20.32
C ALA A 349 4.61 3.02 -21.24
N VAL A 350 5.14 1.92 -20.70
CA VAL A 350 5.40 0.69 -21.44
C VAL A 350 4.13 -0.15 -21.55
N VAL A 351 3.72 -0.43 -22.80
CA VAL A 351 2.60 -1.32 -23.14
C VAL A 351 3.11 -2.60 -23.82
N PRO A 352 2.44 -3.76 -23.64
CA PRO A 352 1.23 -3.97 -22.85
C PRO A 352 1.49 -3.88 -21.34
N HIS A 353 0.50 -3.37 -20.59
CA HIS A 353 0.57 -3.28 -19.14
C HIS A 353 0.63 -4.66 -18.49
N ARG A 354 1.41 -4.76 -17.42
CA ARG A 354 1.55 -5.99 -16.64
C ARG A 354 0.63 -5.96 -15.42
N ALA A 355 -0.16 -7.03 -15.24
CA ALA A 355 -0.95 -7.21 -14.03
C ALA A 355 -0.06 -7.37 -12.79
N LEU A 356 -0.59 -7.05 -11.61
CA LEU A 356 0.12 -7.23 -10.35
C LEU A 356 0.22 -8.71 -9.97
N ASP A 357 1.38 -9.11 -9.45
CA ASP A 357 1.60 -10.41 -8.81
C ASP A 357 2.21 -10.22 -7.41
N ARG A 358 2.32 -11.29 -6.62
CA ARG A 358 2.88 -11.25 -5.26
C ARG A 358 4.37 -10.88 -5.28
N VAL A 359 4.76 -10.03 -4.33
CA VAL A 359 6.17 -9.67 -4.05
C VAL A 359 6.58 -9.92 -2.60
#